data_AF-A0A376RFS7-F1
#
_entry.id   AF-A0A376RFS7-F1
#
_cell.length_a   1.000
_cell.length_b   1.000
_cell.length_c   1.000
_cell.angle_alpha   90.00
_cell.angle_beta   90.00
_cell.angle_gamma   90.00
#
_symmetry.space_group_name_H-M   'P 1'
#
loop_
_entity.id
_entity.type
_entity.pdbx_description
1 polymer ?
#
loop_
_entity_poly.entity_id
_entity_poly.type
_entity_poly.pdbx_seq_one_letter_code
_entity_poly.pdbx_strand_id
1 'polypeptide(L)'
;MAFWQAKCGDISGADAKEKISAGYFRVIRNYYRFGWVIPYLFGASPAICSSFLQGKPTSLPFEKTECGMYYLPYATSLRLSDLGYTNKSQSNLGITFNDLTST
;
A
#
# COMPACT_ATOMS: atom_id res chain seq x y z
N MET A 1 19.47 -13.93 9.41
CA MET A 1 19.12 -15.35 9.23
C MET A 1 18.49 -16.01 10.46
N ALA A 2 18.66 -15.48 11.68
CA ALA A 2 18.20 -16.12 12.92
C ALA A 2 16.70 -16.52 12.94
N PHE A 3 15.79 -15.68 12.45
CA PHE A 3 14.35 -16.02 12.41
C PHE A 3 14.05 -17.25 11.53
N TRP A 4 14.59 -17.27 10.31
CA TRP A 4 14.32 -18.36 9.36
C TRP A 4 15.03 -19.65 9.77
N GLN A 5 16.23 -19.55 10.33
CA GLN A 5 16.96 -20.69 10.88
C GLN A 5 16.21 -21.30 12.08
N ALA A 6 15.70 -20.46 13.00
CA ALA A 6 14.88 -20.94 14.12
C ALA A 6 13.57 -21.59 13.67
N LYS A 7 12.96 -21.09 12.57
CA LYS A 7 11.69 -21.59 12.06
C LYS A 7 11.82 -22.85 11.20
N CYS A 8 12.93 -23.03 10.49
CA CYS A 8 13.07 -24.06 9.46
C CYS A 8 14.21 -25.05 9.72
N GLY A 9 15.00 -24.86 10.77
CA GLY A 9 16.17 -25.70 11.10
C GLY A 9 17.33 -25.49 10.15
N ASP A 10 18.24 -26.47 10.10
CA ASP A 10 19.31 -26.51 9.10
C ASP A 10 18.73 -26.96 7.76
N ILE A 11 18.62 -26.01 6.84
CA ILE A 11 18.05 -26.15 5.50
C ILE A 11 19.13 -25.88 4.46
N SER A 12 19.11 -26.66 3.37
CA SER A 12 20.00 -26.46 2.23
C SER A 12 19.83 -25.06 1.63
N GLY A 13 20.87 -24.50 1.00
CA GLY A 13 20.84 -23.12 0.50
C GLY A 13 19.73 -22.83 -0.53
N ALA A 14 19.34 -23.83 -1.33
CA ALA A 14 18.25 -23.71 -2.30
C ALA A 14 16.87 -23.70 -1.60
N ASP A 15 16.61 -24.67 -0.71
CA ASP A 15 15.36 -24.75 0.04
C ASP A 15 15.17 -23.56 1.00
N ALA A 16 16.28 -23.03 1.52
CA ALA A 16 16.26 -21.86 2.38
C ALA A 16 15.75 -20.62 1.63
N LYS A 17 16.22 -20.40 0.40
CA LYS A 17 15.78 -19.27 -0.43
C LYS A 17 14.29 -19.36 -0.76
N GLU A 18 13.77 -20.54 -1.07
CA GLU A 18 12.37 -20.75 -1.39
C GLU A 18 11.48 -20.50 -0.16
N LYS A 19 11.82 -21.07 1.00
CA LYS A 19 11.08 -20.85 2.26
C LYS A 19 11.09 -19.39 2.70
N ILE A 20 12.20 -18.68 2.51
CA ILE A 20 12.30 -17.25 2.79
C ILE A 20 11.39 -16.45 1.85
N SER A 21 11.42 -16.75 0.56
CA SER A 21 10.57 -16.08 -0.45
C SER A 21 9.08 -16.29 -0.13
N ALA A 22 8.65 -17.53 0.10
CA ALA A 22 7.28 -17.85 0.52
C ALA A 22 6.89 -17.14 1.82
N GLY A 23 7.84 -17.00 2.74
CA GLY A 23 7.71 -16.22 3.97
C GLY A 23 7.42 -14.74 3.73
N TYR A 24 8.17 -14.09 2.85
CA TYR A 24 7.94 -12.68 2.50
C TYR A 24 6.64 -12.49 1.71
N PHE A 25 6.29 -13.40 0.79
CA PHE A 25 4.99 -13.35 0.14
C PHE A 25 3.82 -13.45 1.14
N ARG A 26 3.97 -14.26 2.20
CA ARG A 26 2.99 -14.28 3.32
C ARG A 26 2.90 -12.94 4.03
N VAL A 27 4.02 -12.26 4.28
CA VAL A 27 4.04 -10.91 4.87
C VAL A 27 3.33 -9.92 3.96
N ILE A 28 3.62 -9.93 2.65
CA ILE A 28 3.00 -9.04 1.67
C ILE A 28 1.49 -9.26 1.64
N ARG A 29 1.01 -10.50 1.54
CA ARG A 29 -0.43 -10.81 1.56
C ARG A 29 -1.11 -10.29 2.84
N ASN A 30 -0.45 -10.43 3.99
CA ASN A 30 -0.97 -9.88 5.25
C ASN A 30 -0.96 -8.34 5.27
N TYR A 31 0.06 -7.71 4.69
CA TYR A 31 0.11 -6.27 4.53
C TYR A 31 -1.03 -5.77 3.65
N TYR A 32 -1.36 -6.43 2.53
CA TYR A 32 -2.53 -6.05 1.74
C TYR A 32 -3.86 -6.23 2.48
N ARG A 33 -3.96 -7.22 3.38
CA ARG A 33 -5.18 -7.46 4.19
C ARG A 33 -5.37 -6.48 5.34
N PHE A 34 -4.28 -6.10 6.02
CA PHE A 34 -4.34 -5.38 7.30
C PHE A 34 -3.54 -4.07 7.32
N GLY A 35 -2.79 -3.79 6.26
CA GLY A 35 -1.93 -2.60 6.16
C GLY A 35 -2.69 -1.29 6.12
N TRP A 36 -4.01 -1.30 5.95
CA TRP A 36 -4.88 -0.12 6.11
C TRP A 36 -4.78 0.51 7.51
N VAL A 37 -4.35 -0.25 8.52
CA VAL A 37 -4.11 0.27 9.87
C VAL A 37 -3.02 1.35 9.90
N ILE A 38 -2.05 1.27 8.98
CA ILE A 38 -0.93 2.22 8.92
C ILE A 38 -1.42 3.63 8.53
N PRO A 39 -2.11 3.83 7.38
CA PRO A 39 -2.68 5.14 7.09
C PRO A 39 -3.81 5.52 8.03
N TYR A 40 -4.46 4.57 8.71
CA TYR A 40 -5.43 4.92 9.75
C TYR A 40 -4.77 5.62 10.95
N LEU A 41 -3.66 5.07 11.47
CA LEU A 41 -2.96 5.61 12.65
C LEU A 41 -2.00 6.76 12.33
N PHE A 42 -1.30 6.68 11.19
CA PHE A 42 -0.21 7.59 10.83
C PHE A 42 -0.49 8.40 9.57
N GLY A 43 -1.73 8.35 9.06
CA GLY A 43 -2.16 9.19 7.97
C GLY A 43 -2.13 10.67 8.37
N ALA A 44 -1.27 11.44 7.71
CA ALA A 44 -1.10 12.87 7.96
C ALA A 44 -1.32 13.70 6.68
N SER A 45 -2.17 13.22 5.77
CA SER A 45 -2.50 13.96 4.54
C SER A 45 -4.01 14.01 4.28
N PRO A 46 -4.82 14.59 5.18
CA PRO A 46 -6.26 14.74 4.99
C PRO A 46 -6.63 15.83 3.97
N ALA A 47 -5.67 16.68 3.60
CA ALA A 47 -5.87 17.87 2.78
C ALA A 47 -4.85 17.94 1.62
N ILE A 48 -5.26 18.52 0.50
CA ILE A 48 -4.47 18.70 -0.73
C ILE A 48 -4.66 20.11 -1.30
N CYS A 49 -3.69 20.58 -2.09
CA CYS A 49 -3.81 21.84 -2.82
C CYS A 49 -4.76 21.69 -4.02
N SER A 50 -5.44 22.77 -4.38
CA SER A 50 -6.30 22.85 -5.58
C SER A 50 -5.58 22.41 -6.87
N SER A 51 -4.26 22.65 -6.96
CA SER A 51 -3.43 22.24 -8.09
C SER A 51 -3.36 20.72 -8.29
N PHE A 52 -3.61 19.90 -7.26
CA PHE A 52 -3.63 18.44 -7.37
C PHE A 52 -4.92 17.90 -7.99
N LEU A 53 -6.00 18.68 -7.97
CA LEU A 53 -7.27 18.26 -8.56
C LEU A 53 -7.28 18.36 -10.09
N GLN A 54 -6.32 19.07 -10.72
CA GLN A 54 -6.00 19.13 -12.17
C GLN A 54 -7.19 18.92 -13.15
N GLY A 55 -8.38 19.45 -12.84
CA GLY A 55 -9.57 19.25 -13.67
C GLY A 55 -10.11 17.82 -13.73
N LYS A 56 -9.62 16.88 -12.92
CA LYS A 56 -10.25 15.56 -12.76
C LYS A 56 -11.54 15.75 -11.96
N PRO A 57 -12.72 15.47 -12.54
CA PRO A 57 -13.95 15.48 -11.77
C PRO A 57 -13.83 14.41 -10.69
N THR A 58 -13.83 14.84 -9.42
CA THR A 58 -13.89 13.93 -8.28
C THR A 58 -15.31 13.97 -7.73
N SER A 59 -15.92 12.81 -7.52
CA SER A 59 -17.23 12.68 -6.88
C SER A 59 -17.15 12.74 -5.35
N LEU A 60 -15.95 12.97 -4.81
CA LEU A 60 -15.72 13.02 -3.37
C LEU A 60 -16.17 14.38 -2.82
N PRO A 61 -16.87 14.41 -1.66
CA PRO A 61 -17.43 15.62 -1.10
C PRO A 61 -16.35 16.45 -0.38
N PHE A 62 -15.43 17.03 -1.14
CA PHE A 62 -14.37 17.87 -0.58
C PHE A 62 -14.92 19.14 0.06
N GLU A 63 -14.41 19.45 1.25
CA GLU A 63 -14.55 20.75 1.88
C GLU A 63 -13.35 21.63 1.55
N LYS A 64 -13.52 22.95 1.62
CA LYS A 64 -12.49 23.93 1.23
C LYS A 64 -12.19 24.87 2.40
N THR A 65 -10.91 25.06 2.70
CA THR A 65 -10.47 26.07 3.67
C THR A 65 -10.42 27.46 3.04
N GLU A 66 -10.41 28.50 3.86
CA GLU A 66 -10.28 29.90 3.41
C GLU A 66 -9.00 30.13 2.59
N CYS A 67 -7.92 29.44 2.93
CA CYS A 67 -6.64 29.48 2.22
C CYS A 67 -6.63 28.70 0.89
N GLY A 68 -7.76 28.10 0.49
CA GLY A 68 -7.91 27.42 -0.80
C GLY A 68 -7.48 25.96 -0.84
N MET A 69 -7.20 25.32 0.30
CA MET A 69 -6.95 23.88 0.36
C MET A 69 -8.26 23.08 0.36
N TYR A 70 -8.24 21.91 -0.26
CA TYR A 70 -9.33 20.95 -0.24
C TYR A 70 -9.02 19.84 0.75
N TYR A 71 -9.99 19.43 1.57
CA TYR A 71 -9.82 18.34 2.52
C TYR A 71 -11.10 17.50 2.63
N LEU A 72 -10.97 16.28 3.16
CA LEU A 72 -12.10 15.44 3.53
C LEU A 72 -12.08 15.27 5.06
N PRO A 73 -13.18 15.56 5.79
CA PRO A 73 -13.21 15.56 7.26
C PRO A 73 -12.74 14.25 7.90
N TYR A 74 -12.97 13.12 7.23
CA TYR A 74 -12.63 11.79 7.72
C TYR A 74 -11.50 11.11 6.92
N ALA A 75 -10.85 11.82 6.00
CA ALA A 75 -9.70 11.26 5.31
C ALA A 75 -8.49 11.22 6.24
N THR A 76 -7.71 10.13 6.15
CA THR A 76 -6.44 10.03 6.89
C THR A 76 -5.25 10.29 5.97
N SER A 77 -5.23 9.68 4.79
CA SER A 77 -4.11 9.79 3.84
C SER A 77 -4.57 9.87 2.37
N LEU A 78 -4.85 11.08 1.90
CA LEU A 78 -5.14 11.35 0.48
C LEU A 78 -3.95 11.03 -0.41
N ARG A 79 -2.71 11.01 0.12
CA ARG A 79 -1.51 10.60 -0.63
C ARG A 79 -1.58 9.17 -1.16
N LEU A 80 -2.27 8.28 -0.46
CA LEU A 80 -2.49 6.88 -0.87
C LEU A 80 -3.78 6.67 -1.66
N SER A 81 -4.57 7.73 -1.85
CA SER A 81 -5.80 7.68 -2.65
C SER A 81 -5.49 7.80 -4.15
N ASP A 82 -6.53 7.61 -4.96
CA ASP A 82 -6.57 7.84 -6.40
C ASP A 82 -6.09 9.22 -6.87
N LEU A 83 -6.05 10.20 -5.96
CA LEU A 83 -5.62 11.58 -6.20
C LEU A 83 -4.14 11.81 -5.84
N GLY A 84 -3.53 10.85 -5.15
CA GLY A 84 -2.12 10.86 -4.79
C GLY A 84 -1.26 10.10 -5.79
N TYR A 85 -0.38 9.23 -5.28
CA TYR A 85 0.64 8.53 -6.07
C TYR A 85 0.18 7.21 -6.71
N THR A 86 -1.11 6.92 -6.73
CA THR A 86 -1.63 5.68 -7.30
C THR A 86 -1.56 5.70 -8.83
N ASN A 87 -0.65 4.90 -9.37
CA ASN A 87 -0.64 4.56 -10.78
C ASN A 87 -1.70 3.47 -11.03
N LYS A 88 -2.95 3.88 -11.33
CA LYS A 88 -4.09 2.97 -11.63
C LYS A 88 -3.79 1.94 -12.73
N SER A 89 -2.73 2.15 -13.52
CA SER A 89 -2.28 1.19 -14.53
C SER A 89 -1.73 -0.11 -13.95
N GLN A 90 -1.18 -0.11 -12.71
CA GLN A 90 -0.59 -1.30 -12.11
C GLN A 90 -1.59 -2.22 -11.41
N SER A 91 -2.74 -1.72 -10.94
CA SER A 91 -3.79 -2.57 -10.35
C SER A 91 -4.47 -3.49 -11.37
N ASN A 92 -4.33 -3.18 -12.66
CA ASN A 92 -4.83 -4.01 -13.76
C ASN A 92 -3.80 -5.05 -14.23
N LEU A 93 -2.54 -4.97 -13.79
CA LEU A 93 -1.62 -6.08 -13.96
C LEU A 93 -2.01 -7.15 -12.94
N GLY A 94 -2.38 -8.33 -13.40
CA GLY A 94 -2.76 -9.49 -12.58
C GLY A 94 -1.62 -10.08 -11.75
N ILE A 95 -0.67 -9.26 -11.31
CA ILE A 95 0.46 -9.66 -10.48
C ILE A 95 -0.10 -10.20 -9.16
N THR A 96 0.17 -11.47 -8.89
CA THR A 96 -0.20 -12.11 -7.64
C THR A 96 1.02 -12.29 -6.74
N PHE A 97 0.79 -12.27 -5.43
CA PHE A 97 1.84 -12.41 -4.43
C PHE A 97 1.85 -13.83 -3.84
N ASN A 98 1.72 -14.86 -4.70
CA ASN A 98 1.57 -16.25 -4.28
C ASN A 98 2.89 -17.01 -4.33
N ASP A 99 3.64 -16.87 -5.42
CA ASP A 99 4.94 -17.52 -5.62
C ASP A 99 5.91 -16.59 -6.37
N LEU A 100 7.22 -16.87 -6.28
CA LEU A 100 8.27 -16.09 -6.94
C LEU A 100 8.23 -16.22 -8.46
N THR A 101 7.72 -17.33 -8.99
CA THR A 101 7.55 -17.57 -10.43
C THR A 101 6.18 -17.13 -10.96
N SER A 102 5.28 -16.68 -10.09
CA SER A 102 3.97 -16.16 -10.51
C SER A 102 4.18 -14.87 -11.33
N THR A 103 3.93 -14.96 -12.64
CA THR A 103 3.88 -13.81 -13.55
C THR A 103 2.46 -13.26 -13.59
#